data_AF-A0A447N1E5-F1
#
_entry.id   AF-A0A447N1E5-F1
#
_cell.length_a   1.000
_cell.length_b   1.000
_cell.length_c   1.000
_cell.angle_alpha   90.00
_cell.angle_beta   90.00
_cell.angle_gamma   90.00
#
_symmetry.space_group_name_H-M   'P 1'
#
loop_
_entity.id
_entity.type
_entity.pdbx_description
1 polymer ?
#
loop_
_entity_poly.entity_id
_entity_poly.type
_entity_poly.pdbx_seq_one_letter_code
_entity_poly.pdbx_strand_id
1 'polypeptide(L)'
;MTAFFIATKLRLTMSHNDTIVAQATPPGRGGVGILRISGLKARDVAQEVLGKLPKPRYADYLPFKDVDGSALDQGIALWFPGPNSFTGEDVLELQGHGGPVILDLLLKRILTLPGVRIARPGEFSERAFLNDKLDLAQAEAIADLIDASSEQAARSALNSLQGAFSARVNHLVEALTHLRIYVEAAIDFPDEEIDFLSDGKIEAQLNGVIADLDAVRTEARQGSLLREGMKVVIAGRPNAGKSSLLNALAGREAAIVTDIAGTTRDVLREHIHIDGMPLHIIDTAGLRDASDEVERIGIERAWQEIEQADRVLFMVDGTTTDAVDPADIWPDFIARLPKNLPITVVRNKADITGETLGISEVNGHSLVRLSARTGEGVDVLRNHLKQSMGFDTNMEGGFLARRRHLQALAEAAEHLEQGKSAAIRRMGGGTAGGRVAPGAAKLKRDYWRVYLRRPAGTDFLQLLYRQITLCCPVARCLPGLQNP
;
A
#
# COMPACT_ATOMS: atom_id res chain seq x y z
N MET A 1 25.60 19.26 -10.36
CA MET A 1 24.63 18.51 -9.52
C MET A 1 23.37 19.32 -9.24
N THR A 2 23.45 20.55 -8.73
CA THR A 2 22.28 21.44 -8.58
C THR A 2 21.60 21.78 -9.91
N ALA A 3 22.36 22.00 -10.98
CA ALA A 3 21.82 22.32 -12.31
C ALA A 3 21.04 21.18 -13.00
N PHE A 4 21.30 19.90 -12.68
CA PHE A 4 20.58 18.76 -13.28
C PHE A 4 19.30 18.43 -12.52
N PHE A 5 19.32 18.60 -11.19
CA PHE A 5 18.13 18.61 -10.32
C PHE A 5 17.20 19.76 -10.70
N ILE A 6 17.76 20.97 -10.87
CA ILE A 6 17.03 22.12 -11.39
C ILE A 6 16.53 21.84 -12.80
N ALA A 7 17.29 21.27 -13.73
CA ALA A 7 16.84 21.05 -15.11
C ALA A 7 15.75 19.99 -15.27
N THR A 8 15.71 18.96 -14.41
CA THR A 8 14.69 17.90 -14.47
C THR A 8 13.42 18.33 -13.73
N LYS A 9 13.54 19.03 -12.58
CA LYS A 9 12.41 19.78 -12.00
C LYS A 9 11.94 20.89 -12.94
N LEU A 10 12.83 21.64 -13.60
CA LEU A 10 12.48 22.73 -14.54
C LEU A 10 11.73 22.20 -15.76
N ARG A 11 12.15 21.04 -16.30
CA ARG A 11 11.45 20.39 -17.42
C ARG A 11 10.08 19.84 -17.02
N LEU A 12 9.88 19.45 -15.76
CA LEU A 12 8.57 19.02 -15.24
C LEU A 12 7.70 20.21 -14.78
N THR A 13 8.29 21.34 -14.40
CA THR A 13 7.55 22.60 -14.11
C THR A 13 7.10 23.34 -15.37
N MET A 14 7.53 22.92 -16.57
CA MET A 14 7.08 23.54 -17.81
C MET A 14 5.83 22.84 -18.38
N SER A 15 4.70 23.56 -18.27
CA SER A 15 3.44 23.45 -19.02
C SER A 15 2.24 22.70 -18.40
N HIS A 16 1.85 23.03 -17.18
CA HIS A 16 0.43 22.92 -16.79
C HIS A 16 -0.23 24.31 -16.87
N ASN A 17 -0.37 24.82 -18.10
CA ASN A 17 -1.19 26.02 -18.35
C ASN A 17 -2.69 25.72 -18.33
N ASP A 18 -3.06 24.45 -18.16
CA ASP A 18 -4.42 23.97 -18.12
C ASP A 18 -4.99 24.01 -16.71
N THR A 19 -6.28 24.31 -16.63
CA THR A 19 -7.07 24.23 -15.40
C THR A 19 -7.92 22.97 -15.46
N ILE A 20 -7.91 22.21 -14.38
CA ILE A 20 -8.62 20.95 -14.30
C ILE A 20 -9.88 21.09 -13.47
N VAL A 21 -10.94 20.36 -13.85
CA VAL A 21 -12.17 20.21 -13.09
C VAL A 21 -12.54 18.73 -12.95
N ALA A 22 -13.04 18.34 -11.78
CA ALA A 22 -13.70 17.05 -11.59
C ALA A 22 -14.68 17.08 -10.42
N GLN A 23 -15.57 16.09 -10.37
CA GLN A 23 -16.35 15.80 -9.19
C GLN A 23 -15.44 15.23 -8.09
N ALA A 24 -15.47 15.83 -6.90
CA ALA A 24 -14.69 15.43 -5.74
C ALA A 24 -15.46 14.53 -4.77
N THR A 25 -16.78 14.44 -4.92
CA THR A 25 -17.66 13.51 -4.18
C THR A 25 -17.89 12.22 -4.98
N PRO A 26 -18.22 11.08 -4.33
CA PRO A 26 -18.57 9.86 -5.04
C PRO A 26 -19.70 10.07 -6.06
N PRO A 27 -19.69 9.37 -7.21
CA PRO A 27 -20.79 9.39 -8.15
C PRO A 27 -22.05 8.80 -7.50
N GLY A 28 -23.22 9.32 -7.90
CA GLY A 28 -24.51 8.87 -7.37
C GLY A 28 -25.36 10.02 -6.86
N ARG A 29 -26.33 9.69 -6.01
CA ARG A 29 -27.26 10.66 -5.43
C ARG A 29 -26.82 10.98 -4.00
N GLY A 30 -26.59 12.25 -3.71
CA GLY A 30 -26.28 12.74 -2.38
C GLY A 30 -26.96 14.07 -2.09
N GLY A 31 -26.99 14.47 -0.81
CA GLY A 31 -27.48 15.80 -0.43
C GLY A 31 -26.61 16.93 -1.01
N VAL A 32 -25.29 16.70 -1.10
CA VAL A 32 -24.30 17.66 -1.63
C VAL A 32 -23.40 16.96 -2.65
N GLY A 33 -23.06 17.69 -3.72
CA GLY A 33 -22.04 17.30 -4.68
C GLY A 33 -21.02 18.40 -4.83
N ILE A 34 -19.74 18.02 -4.96
CA ILE A 34 -18.64 18.99 -5.03
C ILE A 34 -17.95 18.88 -6.39
N LEU A 35 -17.89 19.99 -7.13
CA LEU A 35 -16.98 20.15 -8.27
C LEU A 35 -15.77 20.96 -7.81
N ARG A 36 -14.58 20.38 -7.98
CA ARG A 36 -13.31 21.02 -7.65
C ARG A 36 -12.60 21.44 -8.93
N ILE A 37 -12.12 22.68 -8.96
CA ILE A 37 -11.38 23.28 -10.07
C ILE A 37 -10.00 23.70 -9.55
N SER A 38 -8.91 23.36 -10.25
CA SER A 38 -7.53 23.75 -9.89
C SER A 38 -6.76 24.26 -11.11
N GLY A 39 -6.09 25.40 -10.96
CA GLY A 39 -5.19 25.97 -11.98
C GLY A 39 -5.42 27.46 -12.24
N LEU A 40 -4.65 28.01 -13.19
CA LEU A 40 -4.60 29.45 -13.48
C LEU A 40 -5.95 30.08 -13.89
N LYS A 41 -6.88 29.29 -14.43
CA LYS A 41 -8.23 29.73 -14.85
C LYS A 41 -9.30 29.54 -13.78
N ALA A 42 -8.97 29.03 -12.59
CA ALA A 42 -9.95 28.84 -11.52
C ALA A 42 -10.62 30.18 -11.11
N ARG A 43 -9.87 31.29 -11.15
CA ARG A 43 -10.40 32.65 -10.94
C ARG A 43 -11.39 33.07 -12.04
N ASP A 44 -11.08 32.77 -13.29
CA ASP A 44 -11.93 33.08 -14.44
C ASP A 44 -13.24 32.28 -14.35
N VAL A 45 -13.17 30.99 -13.98
CA VAL A 45 -14.34 30.15 -13.69
C VAL A 45 -15.20 30.76 -12.59
N ALA A 46 -14.59 31.27 -11.50
CA ALA A 46 -15.34 31.94 -10.44
C ALA A 46 -16.09 33.17 -10.98
N GLN A 47 -15.44 34.03 -11.78
CA GLN A 47 -16.11 35.20 -12.34
C GLN A 47 -17.27 34.82 -13.28
N GLU A 48 -17.07 33.82 -14.14
CA GLU A 48 -18.06 33.41 -15.14
C GLU A 48 -19.25 32.64 -14.56
N VAL A 49 -19.03 31.80 -13.53
CA VAL A 49 -20.08 30.95 -12.94
C VAL A 49 -20.75 31.63 -11.74
N LEU A 50 -19.99 32.44 -10.98
CA LEU A 50 -20.47 33.06 -9.74
C LEU A 50 -20.73 34.57 -9.87
N GLY A 51 -20.15 35.23 -10.88
CA GLY A 51 -20.19 36.69 -11.03
C GLY A 51 -19.26 37.45 -10.08
N LYS A 52 -18.48 36.74 -9.26
CA LYS A 52 -17.47 37.29 -8.35
C LYS A 52 -16.44 36.23 -7.98
N LEU A 53 -15.29 36.68 -7.48
CA LEU A 53 -14.35 35.81 -6.77
C LEU A 53 -14.72 35.77 -5.27
N PRO A 54 -15.02 34.60 -4.68
CA PRO A 54 -15.26 34.50 -3.25
C PRO A 54 -14.06 34.94 -2.41
N LYS A 55 -14.31 35.32 -1.16
CA LYS A 55 -13.21 35.62 -0.22
C LYS A 55 -12.40 34.34 0.08
N PRO A 56 -11.06 34.41 0.17
CA PRO A 56 -10.23 33.26 0.49
C PRO A 56 -10.68 32.53 1.76
N ARG A 57 -11.06 31.25 1.63
CA ARG A 57 -11.47 30.35 2.72
C ARG A 57 -12.73 30.79 3.49
N TYR A 58 -13.62 31.55 2.84
CA TYR A 58 -14.96 31.82 3.34
C TYR A 58 -16.00 31.12 2.48
N ALA A 59 -17.03 30.57 3.12
CA ALA A 59 -18.21 30.05 2.45
C ALA A 59 -19.08 31.20 1.95
N ASP A 60 -19.19 31.34 0.63
CA ASP A 60 -20.15 32.23 0.00
C ASP A 60 -21.33 31.40 -0.53
N TYR A 61 -22.55 31.74 -0.14
CA TYR A 61 -23.78 31.11 -0.66
C TYR A 61 -24.38 31.95 -1.80
N LEU A 62 -24.48 31.39 -3.00
CA LEU A 62 -24.88 32.11 -4.22
C LEU A 62 -25.34 31.17 -5.34
N PRO A 63 -26.07 31.68 -6.36
CA PRO A 63 -26.39 30.90 -7.55
C PRO A 63 -25.15 30.61 -8.40
N PHE A 64 -25.12 29.43 -9.00
CA PHE A 64 -24.18 29.03 -10.04
C PHE A 64 -24.87 29.21 -11.40
N LYS A 65 -24.26 30.02 -12.28
CA LYS A 65 -24.93 30.54 -13.47
C LYS A 65 -24.46 29.88 -14.76
N ASP A 66 -25.39 29.74 -15.70
CA ASP A 66 -25.11 29.39 -17.10
C ASP A 66 -24.64 30.62 -17.90
N VAL A 67 -24.28 30.42 -19.17
CA VAL A 67 -23.83 31.45 -20.12
C VAL A 67 -24.85 32.58 -20.28
N ASP A 68 -26.15 32.26 -20.26
CA ASP A 68 -27.23 33.23 -20.38
C ASP A 68 -27.57 33.95 -19.06
N GLY A 69 -26.88 33.60 -17.97
CA GLY A 69 -27.08 34.14 -16.64
C GLY A 69 -28.19 33.45 -15.83
N SER A 70 -28.88 32.45 -16.39
CA SER A 70 -29.83 31.62 -15.65
C SER A 70 -29.12 30.80 -14.58
N ALA A 71 -29.81 30.48 -13.48
CA ALA A 71 -29.24 29.68 -12.40
C ALA A 71 -29.34 28.18 -12.73
N LEU A 72 -28.19 27.50 -12.80
CA LEU A 72 -28.08 26.05 -12.93
C LEU A 72 -28.31 25.35 -11.58
N ASP A 73 -27.81 25.97 -10.51
CA ASP A 73 -27.98 25.51 -9.13
C ASP A 73 -27.75 26.68 -8.16
N GLN A 74 -27.98 26.46 -6.87
CA GLN A 74 -27.63 27.38 -5.80
C GLN A 74 -26.93 26.64 -4.67
N GLY A 75 -25.73 27.10 -4.31
CA GLY A 75 -24.86 26.37 -3.40
C GLY A 75 -23.78 27.22 -2.75
N ILE A 76 -22.81 26.55 -2.13
CA ILE A 76 -21.68 27.18 -1.46
C ILE A 76 -20.47 27.16 -2.42
N ALA A 77 -19.81 28.30 -2.58
CA ALA A 77 -18.51 28.37 -3.23
C ALA A 77 -17.40 28.63 -2.21
N LEU A 78 -16.28 27.91 -2.36
CA LEU A 78 -15.06 28.11 -1.57
C LEU A 78 -13.89 28.43 -2.49
N TRP A 79 -13.15 29.48 -2.13
CA TRP A 79 -11.94 29.90 -2.84
C TRP A 79 -10.69 29.65 -2.00
N PHE A 80 -9.70 28.96 -2.57
CA PHE A 80 -8.41 28.69 -1.96
C PHE A 80 -7.30 29.24 -2.86
N PRO A 81 -6.76 30.43 -2.58
CA PRO A 81 -5.65 30.97 -3.37
C PRO A 81 -4.37 30.16 -3.15
N GLY A 82 -3.61 29.93 -4.23
CA GLY A 82 -2.26 29.37 -4.17
C GLY A 82 -1.31 30.28 -3.36
N PRO A 83 -0.27 29.74 -2.71
CA PRO A 83 0.16 28.33 -2.61
C PRO A 83 -0.56 27.55 -1.50
N ASN A 84 -1.61 28.15 -0.93
CA ASN A 84 -2.23 27.76 0.33
C ASN A 84 -3.52 26.95 0.11
N SER A 85 -3.46 26.05 -0.88
CA SER A 85 -4.51 25.14 -1.32
C SER A 85 -4.00 23.68 -1.32
N PHE A 86 -4.89 22.73 -1.62
CA PHE A 86 -4.54 21.30 -1.72
C PHE A 86 -3.49 21.04 -2.81
N THR A 87 -3.70 21.58 -4.01
CA THR A 87 -2.78 21.38 -5.15
C THR A 87 -1.57 22.31 -5.12
N GLY A 88 -1.58 23.37 -4.29
CA GLY A 88 -0.60 24.46 -4.36
C GLY A 88 -0.92 25.51 -5.43
N GLU A 89 -1.96 25.30 -6.24
CA GLU A 89 -2.48 26.26 -7.23
C GLU A 89 -3.69 27.02 -6.67
N ASP A 90 -4.24 27.94 -7.45
CA ASP A 90 -5.58 28.47 -7.18
C ASP A 90 -6.63 27.36 -7.32
N VAL A 91 -7.48 27.19 -6.30
CA VAL A 91 -8.54 26.18 -6.25
C VAL A 91 -9.90 26.82 -5.95
N LEU A 92 -10.91 26.45 -6.73
CA LEU A 92 -12.31 26.78 -6.50
C LEU A 92 -13.09 25.48 -6.25
N GLU A 93 -13.90 25.45 -5.20
CA GLU A 93 -14.86 24.36 -4.97
C GLU A 93 -16.29 24.90 -5.06
N LEU A 94 -17.11 24.23 -5.86
CA LEU A 94 -18.54 24.48 -5.98
C LEU A 94 -19.29 23.33 -5.31
N GLN A 95 -19.97 23.63 -4.21
CA GLN A 95 -20.73 22.68 -3.41
C GLN A 95 -22.22 22.93 -3.64
N GLY A 96 -22.80 22.17 -4.57
CA GLY A 96 -24.21 22.25 -4.96
C GLY A 96 -24.98 21.01 -4.54
N HIS A 97 -26.18 20.85 -5.08
CA HIS A 97 -26.99 19.65 -4.86
C HIS A 97 -26.33 18.42 -5.52
N GLY A 98 -26.26 17.30 -4.79
CA GLY A 98 -25.61 16.06 -5.25
C GLY A 98 -26.41 15.24 -6.25
N GLY A 99 -27.18 15.89 -7.13
CA GLY A 99 -27.91 15.25 -8.22
C GLY A 99 -27.01 15.06 -9.44
N PRO A 100 -26.90 13.85 -10.03
CA PRO A 100 -26.03 13.61 -11.18
C PRO A 100 -26.25 14.57 -12.35
N VAL A 101 -27.52 14.92 -12.63
CA VAL A 101 -27.88 15.84 -13.71
C VAL A 101 -27.38 17.26 -13.44
N ILE A 102 -27.50 17.75 -12.20
CA ILE A 102 -27.08 19.10 -11.81
C ILE A 102 -25.56 19.22 -11.88
N LEU A 103 -24.83 18.22 -11.37
CA LEU A 103 -23.38 18.18 -11.44
C LEU A 103 -22.87 18.12 -12.89
N ASP A 104 -23.53 17.34 -13.76
CA ASP A 104 -23.20 17.27 -15.19
C ASP A 104 -23.46 18.61 -15.91
N LEU A 105 -24.57 19.30 -15.62
CA LEU A 105 -24.85 20.63 -16.17
C LEU A 105 -23.79 21.65 -15.76
N LEU A 106 -23.43 21.70 -14.47
CA LEU A 106 -22.37 22.57 -13.96
C LEU A 106 -21.01 22.24 -14.57
N LEU A 107 -20.67 20.95 -14.67
CA LEU A 107 -19.44 20.50 -15.30
C LEU A 107 -19.36 20.93 -16.77
N LYS A 108 -20.44 20.71 -17.54
CA LYS A 108 -20.55 21.15 -18.94
C LYS A 108 -20.36 22.66 -19.08
N ARG A 109 -21.01 23.46 -18.21
CA ARG A 109 -20.81 24.91 -18.17
C ARG A 109 -19.36 25.27 -17.94
N ILE A 110 -18.69 24.67 -16.95
CA ILE A 110 -17.28 24.94 -16.65
C ILE A 110 -16.38 24.57 -17.85
N LEU A 111 -16.65 23.47 -18.54
CA LEU A 111 -15.89 23.01 -19.70
C LEU A 111 -16.07 23.90 -20.95
N THR A 112 -17.05 24.81 -20.98
CA THR A 112 -17.15 25.82 -22.04
C THR A 112 -16.05 26.87 -21.98
N LEU A 113 -15.37 27.03 -20.83
CA LEU A 113 -14.32 28.02 -20.67
C LEU A 113 -13.00 27.54 -21.29
N PRO A 114 -12.32 28.38 -22.08
CA PRO A 114 -11.08 28.00 -22.76
C PRO A 114 -9.96 27.73 -21.74
N GLY A 115 -9.25 26.62 -21.94
CA GLY A 115 -8.15 26.20 -21.07
C GLY A 115 -8.60 25.41 -19.84
N VAL A 116 -9.89 25.09 -19.72
CA VAL A 116 -10.42 24.18 -18.70
C VAL A 116 -10.66 22.80 -19.30
N ARG A 117 -10.27 21.73 -18.59
CA ARG A 117 -10.53 20.34 -19.00
C ARG A 117 -10.86 19.45 -17.82
N ILE A 118 -11.37 18.25 -18.11
CA ILE A 118 -11.59 17.23 -17.08
C ILE A 118 -10.24 16.75 -16.53
N ALA A 119 -10.16 16.60 -15.20
CA ALA A 119 -8.98 16.05 -14.53
C ALA A 119 -8.81 14.56 -14.84
N ARG A 120 -7.57 14.09 -14.96
CA ARG A 120 -7.26 12.66 -14.99
C ARG A 120 -7.39 12.07 -13.58
N PRO A 121 -7.61 10.74 -13.44
CA PRO A 121 -7.59 10.09 -12.13
C PRO A 121 -6.31 10.43 -11.36
N GLY A 122 -6.47 10.91 -10.12
CA GLY A 122 -5.36 11.29 -9.25
C GLY A 122 -4.64 12.60 -9.57
N GLU A 123 -5.06 13.34 -10.59
CA GLU A 123 -4.32 14.52 -11.05
C GLU A 123 -4.23 15.64 -10.00
N PHE A 124 -5.25 15.80 -9.13
CA PHE A 124 -5.16 16.78 -8.03
C PHE A 124 -4.04 16.44 -7.05
N SER A 125 -3.91 15.17 -6.65
CA SER A 125 -2.82 14.71 -5.78
C SER A 125 -1.47 14.74 -6.51
N GLU A 126 -1.45 14.47 -7.82
CA GLU A 126 -0.26 14.62 -8.67
C GLU A 126 0.26 16.06 -8.65
N ARG A 127 -0.62 17.05 -8.84
CA ARG A 127 -0.26 18.47 -8.79
C ARG A 127 0.20 18.89 -7.40
N ALA A 128 -0.45 18.40 -6.33
CA ALA A 128 -0.02 18.64 -4.95
C ALA A 128 1.43 18.13 -4.72
N PHE A 129 1.75 16.94 -5.22
CA PHE A 129 3.11 16.39 -5.17
C PHE A 129 4.10 17.24 -5.97
N LEU A 130 3.77 17.60 -7.22
CA LEU A 130 4.64 18.41 -8.08
C LEU A 130 4.91 19.81 -7.51
N ASN A 131 3.96 20.37 -6.76
CA ASN A 131 4.06 21.67 -6.10
C ASN A 131 4.61 21.57 -4.67
N ASP A 132 5.29 20.47 -4.32
CA ASP A 132 5.94 20.23 -3.03
C ASP A 132 4.96 20.40 -1.82
N LYS A 133 3.66 20.17 -2.02
CA LYS A 133 2.64 20.20 -0.94
C LYS A 133 2.60 18.90 -0.15
N LEU A 134 2.91 17.80 -0.83
CA LEU A 134 2.93 16.43 -0.32
C LEU A 134 4.13 15.72 -0.93
N ASP A 135 4.72 14.78 -0.21
CA ASP A 135 5.58 13.78 -0.85
C ASP A 135 4.76 12.63 -1.48
N LEU A 136 5.43 11.73 -2.19
CA LEU A 136 4.77 10.65 -2.91
C LEU A 136 4.10 9.64 -1.97
N ALA A 137 4.67 9.37 -0.79
CA ALA A 137 4.08 8.45 0.17
C ALA A 137 2.81 9.06 0.80
N GLN A 138 2.82 10.36 1.10
CA GLN A 138 1.65 11.09 1.56
C GLN A 138 0.55 11.14 0.50
N ALA A 139 0.91 11.35 -0.78
CA ALA A 139 -0.05 11.33 -1.88
C ALA A 139 -0.73 9.96 -2.04
N GLU A 140 0.01 8.87 -1.85
CA GLU A 140 -0.54 7.51 -1.84
C GLU A 140 -1.42 7.23 -0.62
N ALA A 141 -1.05 7.76 0.55
CA ALA A 141 -1.81 7.63 1.78
C ALA A 141 -3.23 8.23 1.68
N ILE A 142 -3.45 9.21 0.80
CA ILE A 142 -4.80 9.72 0.50
C ILE A 142 -5.68 8.60 -0.06
N ALA A 143 -5.16 7.82 -1.01
CA ALA A 143 -5.88 6.68 -1.58
C ALA A 143 -6.17 5.65 -0.49
N ASP A 144 -5.13 5.32 0.29
CA ASP A 144 -5.24 4.28 1.32
C ASP A 144 -6.21 4.69 2.44
N LEU A 145 -6.36 5.99 2.71
CA LEU A 145 -7.35 6.52 3.66
C LEU A 145 -8.79 6.44 3.11
N ILE A 146 -8.98 6.72 1.82
CA ILE A 146 -10.29 6.63 1.17
C ILE A 146 -10.75 5.16 1.08
N ASP A 147 -9.83 4.26 0.78
CA ASP A 147 -10.09 2.83 0.60
C ASP A 147 -10.03 2.03 1.91
N ALA A 148 -9.74 2.69 3.04
CA ALA A 148 -9.57 2.03 4.33
C ALA A 148 -10.84 1.29 4.76
N SER A 149 -10.73 -0.04 4.92
CA SER A 149 -11.86 -0.90 5.30
C SER A 149 -11.91 -1.24 6.79
N SER A 150 -10.88 -0.89 7.56
CA SER A 150 -10.85 -1.03 9.03
C SER A 150 -10.39 0.25 9.72
N GLU A 151 -10.79 0.43 10.97
CA GLU A 151 -10.37 1.59 11.77
C GLU A 151 -8.84 1.69 11.89
N GLN A 152 -8.17 0.55 12.07
CA GLN A 152 -6.71 0.51 12.17
C GLN A 152 -6.04 0.89 10.84
N ALA A 153 -6.58 0.44 9.70
CA ALA A 153 -6.10 0.84 8.38
C ALA A 153 -6.28 2.36 8.17
N ALA A 154 -7.44 2.91 8.55
CA ALA A 154 -7.72 4.35 8.43
C ALA A 154 -6.76 5.19 9.30
N ARG A 155 -6.55 4.80 10.56
CA ARG A 155 -5.58 5.46 11.45
C ARG A 155 -4.15 5.39 10.90
N SER A 156 -3.73 4.24 10.38
CA SER A 156 -2.40 4.05 9.80
C SER A 156 -2.21 4.85 8.50
N ALA A 157 -3.23 4.93 7.65
CA ALA A 157 -3.23 5.77 6.46
C ALA A 157 -3.12 7.26 6.84
N LEU A 158 -3.83 7.68 7.89
CA LEU A 158 -3.78 9.06 8.39
C LEU A 158 -2.40 9.41 8.95
N ASN A 159 -1.73 8.49 9.65
CA ASN A 159 -0.33 8.65 10.08
C ASN A 159 0.62 8.78 8.87
N SER A 160 0.48 7.93 7.85
CA SER A 160 1.25 8.06 6.60
C SER A 160 1.01 9.41 5.92
N LEU A 161 -0.23 9.87 5.86
CA LEU A 161 -0.61 11.18 5.30
C LEU A 161 0.01 12.34 6.08
N GLN A 162 0.10 12.24 7.41
CA GLN A 162 0.79 13.19 8.27
C GLN A 162 2.33 13.13 8.14
N GLY A 163 2.86 12.18 7.35
CA GLY A 163 4.28 12.08 7.05
C GLY A 163 5.06 11.16 7.98
N ALA A 164 4.41 10.31 8.78
CA ALA A 164 5.09 9.40 9.70
C ALA A 164 6.06 8.45 8.98
N PHE A 165 5.64 7.84 7.87
CA PHE A 165 6.51 6.98 7.07
C PHE A 165 7.69 7.77 6.46
N SER A 166 7.41 8.94 5.90
CA SER A 166 8.42 9.81 5.31
C SER A 166 9.46 10.27 6.34
N ALA A 167 9.05 10.56 7.58
CA ALA A 167 9.96 10.90 8.66
C ALA A 167 10.94 9.75 8.98
N ARG A 168 10.45 8.50 9.02
CA ARG A 168 11.29 7.31 9.22
C ARG A 168 12.31 7.13 8.09
N VAL A 169 11.87 7.27 6.85
CA VAL A 169 12.74 7.16 5.67
C VAL A 169 13.78 8.28 5.67
N ASN A 170 13.37 9.52 5.97
CA ASN A 170 14.30 10.65 6.03
C ASN A 170 15.34 10.48 7.13
N HIS A 171 14.96 9.91 8.28
CA HIS A 171 15.92 9.58 9.34
C HIS A 171 16.99 8.59 8.86
N LEU A 172 16.59 7.53 8.15
CA LEU A 172 17.53 6.58 7.53
C LEU A 172 18.45 7.27 6.51
N VAL A 173 17.88 8.13 5.67
CA VAL A 173 18.63 8.91 4.66
C VAL A 173 19.66 9.84 5.31
N GLU A 174 19.31 10.51 6.40
CA GLU A 174 20.22 11.35 7.18
C GLU A 174 21.35 10.54 7.81
N ALA A 175 21.02 9.42 8.46
CA ALA A 175 22.00 8.53 9.08
C ALA A 175 22.99 7.95 8.05
N LEU A 176 22.49 7.55 6.87
CA LEU A 176 23.31 7.10 5.74
C LEU A 176 24.18 8.21 5.17
N THR A 177 23.64 9.44 5.08
CA THR A 177 24.40 10.60 4.61
C THR A 177 25.55 10.91 5.56
N HIS A 178 25.30 10.85 6.86
CA HIS A 178 26.34 11.02 7.88
C HIS A 178 27.42 9.94 7.78
N LEU A 179 27.02 8.66 7.71
CA LEU A 179 27.94 7.55 7.53
C LEU A 179 28.80 7.74 6.27
N ARG A 180 28.19 8.16 5.16
CA ARG A 180 28.90 8.44 3.91
C ARG A 180 29.93 9.56 4.06
N ILE A 181 29.59 10.66 4.74
CA ILE A 181 30.53 11.76 5.01
C ILE A 181 31.77 11.24 5.76
N TYR A 182 31.57 10.43 6.81
CA TYR A 182 32.66 9.84 7.56
C TYR A 182 33.56 8.95 6.70
N VAL A 183 32.97 8.10 5.87
CA VAL A 183 33.74 7.21 5.00
C VAL A 183 34.48 8.01 3.91
N GLU A 184 33.87 9.04 3.33
CA GLU A 184 34.53 9.90 2.33
C GLU A 184 35.73 10.65 2.93
N ALA A 185 35.59 11.20 4.14
CA ALA A 185 36.69 11.86 4.84
C ALA A 185 37.87 10.91 5.09
N ALA A 186 37.59 9.67 5.52
CA ALA A 186 38.62 8.65 5.74
C ALA A 186 39.35 8.20 4.45
N ILE A 187 38.75 8.37 3.27
CA ILE A 187 39.38 8.05 1.98
C ILE A 187 40.26 9.20 1.49
N ASP A 188 39.76 10.43 1.61
CA ASP A 188 40.38 11.61 1.01
C ASP A 188 41.55 12.14 1.86
N PHE A 189 41.55 11.89 3.18
CA PHE A 189 42.59 12.34 4.12
C PHE A 189 43.22 11.17 4.92
N PRO A 190 43.95 10.25 4.27
CA PRO A 190 44.52 9.07 4.93
C PRO A 190 45.73 9.36 5.84
N ASP A 191 46.36 10.52 5.69
CA ASP A 191 47.60 10.90 6.38
C ASP A 191 47.38 11.84 7.58
N GLU A 192 46.13 12.24 7.86
CA GLU A 192 45.79 12.96 9.10
C GLU A 192 45.67 11.96 10.26
N GLU A 193 46.36 12.23 11.39
CA GLU A 193 46.43 11.39 12.60
C GLU A 193 45.10 11.29 13.39
N ILE A 194 43.96 11.34 12.71
CA ILE A 194 42.66 11.04 13.30
C ILE A 194 42.37 9.59 12.91
N ASP A 195 42.39 8.69 13.89
CA ASP A 195 42.28 7.25 13.68
C ASP A 195 40.83 6.82 13.35
N PHE A 196 40.29 7.37 12.24
CA PHE A 196 38.89 7.25 11.82
C PHE A 196 38.40 5.81 11.61
N LEU A 197 39.33 4.85 11.44
CA LEU A 197 39.04 3.47 11.09
C LEU A 197 39.31 2.47 12.23
N SER A 198 39.98 2.87 13.31
CA SER A 198 40.39 1.94 14.38
C SER A 198 39.41 1.86 15.55
N ASP A 199 38.56 2.87 15.74
CA ASP A 199 37.67 2.97 16.91
C ASP A 199 36.33 2.23 16.78
N GLY A 200 36.13 1.42 15.73
CA GLY A 200 34.87 0.69 15.52
C GLY A 200 33.63 1.59 15.28
N LYS A 201 33.81 2.91 15.21
CA LYS A 201 32.73 3.90 15.08
C LYS A 201 31.89 3.72 13.81
N ILE A 202 32.55 3.42 12.68
CA ILE A 202 31.87 3.15 11.39
C ILE A 202 31.04 1.86 11.50
N GLU A 203 31.57 0.82 12.14
CA GLU A 203 30.85 -0.43 12.34
C GLU A 203 29.64 -0.24 13.26
N ALA A 204 29.81 0.52 14.36
CA ALA A 204 28.71 0.87 15.25
C ALA A 204 27.61 1.68 14.54
N GLN A 205 27.99 2.69 13.75
CA GLN A 205 27.04 3.48 12.96
C GLN A 205 26.32 2.64 11.91
N LEU A 206 27.05 1.77 11.18
CA LEU A 206 26.46 0.89 10.19
C LEU A 206 25.48 -0.10 10.82
N ASN A 207 25.85 -0.72 11.94
CA ASN A 207 24.96 -1.61 12.69
C ASN A 207 23.72 -0.86 13.22
N GLY A 208 23.86 0.40 13.65
CA GLY A 208 22.73 1.26 14.02
C GLY A 208 21.76 1.47 12.86
N VAL A 209 22.28 1.86 11.69
CA VAL A 209 21.43 2.07 10.49
C VAL A 209 20.75 0.77 10.04
N ILE A 210 21.42 -0.38 10.14
CA ILE A 210 20.82 -1.68 9.83
C ILE A 210 19.68 -1.98 10.81
N ALA A 211 19.88 -1.76 12.11
CA ALA A 211 18.83 -1.97 13.11
C ALA A 211 17.62 -1.05 12.88
N ASP A 212 17.85 0.23 12.57
CA ASP A 212 16.79 1.18 12.25
C ASP A 212 16.04 0.78 10.97
N LEU A 213 16.77 0.33 9.94
CA LEU A 213 16.15 -0.17 8.70
C LEU A 213 15.28 -1.41 8.97
N ASP A 214 15.75 -2.34 9.78
CA ASP A 214 15.00 -3.55 10.13
C ASP A 214 13.74 -3.24 10.95
N ALA A 215 13.80 -2.23 11.83
CA ALA A 215 12.62 -1.71 12.52
C ALA A 215 11.59 -1.14 11.53
N VAL A 216 12.04 -0.28 10.60
CA VAL A 216 11.17 0.29 9.56
C VAL A 216 10.60 -0.79 8.63
N ARG A 217 11.39 -1.81 8.27
CA ARG A 217 10.92 -2.95 7.47
C ARG A 217 9.85 -3.76 8.18
N THR A 218 10.01 -3.98 9.48
CA THR A 218 9.04 -4.71 10.30
C THR A 218 7.72 -3.95 10.36
N GLU A 219 7.76 -2.65 10.64
CA GLU A 219 6.59 -1.78 10.69
C GLU A 219 5.92 -1.67 9.30
N ALA A 220 6.70 -1.46 8.23
CA ALA A 220 6.19 -1.40 6.87
C ALA A 220 5.52 -2.72 6.43
N ARG A 221 6.04 -3.87 6.86
CA ARG A 221 5.42 -5.17 6.58
C ARG A 221 4.04 -5.27 7.25
N GLN A 222 3.91 -4.85 8.49
CA GLN A 222 2.62 -4.80 9.19
C GLN A 222 1.64 -3.84 8.49
N GLY A 223 2.12 -2.65 8.11
CA GLY A 223 1.34 -1.69 7.33
C GLY A 223 0.87 -2.23 5.98
N SER A 224 1.71 -3.01 5.30
CA SER A 224 1.34 -3.66 4.04
C SER A 224 0.25 -4.73 4.24
N LEU A 225 0.30 -5.48 5.33
CA LEU A 225 -0.73 -6.47 5.67
C LEU A 225 -2.08 -5.80 6.00
N LEU A 226 -2.07 -4.67 6.70
CA LEU A 226 -3.26 -3.86 6.96
C LEU A 226 -3.89 -3.28 5.70
N ARG A 227 -3.10 -3.04 4.66
CA ARG A 227 -3.57 -2.50 3.39
C ARG A 227 -4.04 -3.59 2.43
N GLU A 228 -3.21 -4.61 2.22
CA GLU A 228 -3.44 -5.64 1.22
C GLU A 228 -4.33 -6.77 1.76
N GLY A 229 -4.40 -6.98 3.07
CA GLY A 229 -5.13 -8.09 3.68
C GLY A 229 -4.51 -9.46 3.41
N MET A 230 -5.06 -10.51 4.03
CA MET A 230 -4.72 -11.90 3.72
C MET A 230 -5.61 -12.43 2.60
N LYS A 231 -5.04 -13.05 1.57
CA LYS A 231 -5.82 -13.85 0.62
C LYS A 231 -5.96 -15.28 1.13
N VAL A 232 -7.19 -15.66 1.46
CA VAL A 232 -7.51 -16.99 1.98
C VAL A 232 -8.46 -17.70 1.05
N VAL A 233 -8.02 -18.85 0.53
CA VAL A 233 -8.89 -19.71 -0.27
C VAL A 233 -9.51 -20.78 0.60
N ILE A 234 -10.84 -20.90 0.56
CA ILE A 234 -11.55 -22.03 1.17
C ILE A 234 -11.73 -23.11 0.10
N ALA A 235 -11.06 -24.25 0.28
CA ALA A 235 -11.12 -25.40 -0.60
C ALA A 235 -11.68 -26.61 0.13
N GLY A 236 -12.41 -27.48 -0.56
CA GLY A 236 -12.95 -28.70 0.04
C GLY A 236 -14.09 -29.31 -0.76
N ARG A 237 -14.40 -30.57 -0.48
CA ARG A 237 -15.46 -31.32 -1.18
C ARG A 237 -16.83 -30.64 -1.02
N PRO A 238 -17.82 -30.95 -1.90
CA PRO A 238 -19.21 -30.54 -1.68
C PRO A 238 -19.68 -30.92 -0.27
N ASN A 239 -20.53 -30.09 0.33
CA ASN A 239 -21.10 -30.31 1.67
C ASN A 239 -20.11 -30.34 2.86
N ALA A 240 -18.82 -30.04 2.64
CA ALA A 240 -17.84 -29.85 3.73
C ALA A 240 -18.15 -28.63 4.63
N GLY A 241 -19.09 -27.77 4.22
CA GLY A 241 -19.53 -26.61 4.99
C GLY A 241 -18.72 -25.33 4.75
N LYS A 242 -18.16 -25.17 3.54
CA LYS A 242 -17.41 -23.97 3.11
C LYS A 242 -18.20 -22.67 3.32
N SER A 243 -19.42 -22.59 2.78
CA SER A 243 -20.28 -21.41 2.92
C SER A 243 -20.75 -21.19 4.36
N SER A 244 -20.88 -22.25 5.16
CA SER A 244 -21.15 -22.11 6.60
C SER A 244 -19.96 -21.49 7.33
N LEU A 245 -18.73 -21.88 6.99
CA LEU A 245 -17.53 -21.28 7.58
C LEU A 245 -17.36 -19.83 7.15
N LEU A 246 -17.58 -19.52 5.88
CA LEU A 246 -17.55 -18.16 5.35
C LEU A 246 -18.49 -17.24 6.16
N ASN A 247 -19.75 -17.65 6.29
CA ASN A 247 -20.73 -16.92 7.09
C ASN A 247 -20.33 -16.83 8.57
N ALA A 248 -19.77 -17.90 9.15
CA ALA A 248 -19.33 -17.90 10.54
C ALA A 248 -18.14 -16.96 10.77
N LEU A 249 -17.24 -16.82 9.79
CA LEU A 249 -16.12 -15.88 9.81
C LEU A 249 -16.62 -14.43 9.66
N ALA A 250 -17.53 -14.17 8.72
CA ALA A 250 -18.14 -12.87 8.49
C ALA A 250 -19.03 -12.39 9.66
N GLY A 251 -19.85 -13.27 10.23
CA GLY A 251 -20.97 -12.94 11.11
C GLY A 251 -20.66 -12.48 12.54
N ARG A 252 -19.40 -12.20 12.90
CA ARG A 252 -19.06 -11.56 14.19
C ARG A 252 -18.50 -10.14 14.09
N GLU A 253 -17.95 -9.72 12.94
CA GLU A 253 -17.37 -8.38 12.74
C GLU A 253 -17.39 -7.89 11.29
N ALA A 254 -18.24 -8.44 10.40
CA ALA A 254 -18.26 -7.98 9.01
C ALA A 254 -18.82 -6.55 8.89
N ALA A 255 -17.94 -5.59 8.62
CA ALA A 255 -18.28 -4.52 7.71
C ALA A 255 -18.33 -5.14 6.31
N ILE A 256 -19.52 -5.55 5.84
CA ILE A 256 -19.70 -5.98 4.45
C ILE A 256 -19.40 -4.75 3.59
N VAL A 257 -18.18 -4.66 3.05
CA VAL A 257 -17.85 -3.68 2.02
C VAL A 257 -18.44 -4.23 0.73
N THR A 258 -19.61 -3.71 0.37
CA THR A 258 -20.28 -4.08 -0.87
C THR A 258 -19.51 -3.52 -2.06
N ASP A 259 -19.18 -4.39 -3.01
CA ASP A 259 -18.81 -3.95 -4.36
C ASP A 259 -19.93 -3.12 -4.96
N ILE A 260 -19.56 -1.99 -5.55
CA ILE A 260 -20.42 -1.15 -6.38
C ILE A 260 -21.07 -2.05 -7.44
N ALA A 261 -22.40 -2.00 -7.53
CA ALA A 261 -23.18 -2.85 -8.43
C ALA A 261 -22.68 -2.79 -9.88
N GLY A 262 -22.24 -3.92 -10.45
CA GLY A 262 -21.95 -4.01 -11.88
C GLY A 262 -20.93 -5.05 -12.37
N THR A 263 -20.16 -5.71 -11.52
CA THR A 263 -19.23 -6.75 -11.99
C THR A 263 -19.81 -8.15 -11.82
N THR A 264 -19.74 -8.91 -12.91
CA THR A 264 -20.52 -10.09 -13.22
C THR A 264 -20.12 -11.33 -12.42
N ARG A 265 -21.08 -11.97 -11.73
CA ARG A 265 -21.33 -13.44 -11.59
C ARG A 265 -20.17 -14.44 -11.35
N ASP A 266 -18.96 -13.97 -11.06
CA ASP A 266 -17.74 -14.75 -10.84
C ASP A 266 -17.40 -14.81 -9.34
N VAL A 267 -16.77 -15.92 -8.92
CA VAL A 267 -16.20 -16.24 -7.59
C VAL A 267 -16.53 -15.19 -6.51
N LEU A 268 -17.43 -15.55 -5.58
CA LEU A 268 -17.76 -14.72 -4.42
C LEU A 268 -16.46 -14.39 -3.66
N ARG A 269 -15.95 -13.18 -3.87
CA ARG A 269 -14.86 -12.59 -3.11
C ARG A 269 -15.51 -11.80 -2.00
N GLU A 270 -15.39 -12.29 -0.78
CA GLU A 270 -15.87 -11.56 0.39
C GLU A 270 -14.71 -10.89 1.09
N HIS A 271 -14.83 -9.58 1.24
CA HIS A 271 -13.96 -8.76 2.06
C HIS A 271 -14.51 -8.78 3.48
N ILE A 272 -13.83 -9.48 4.38
CA ILE A 272 -14.18 -9.51 5.81
C ILE A 272 -13.04 -8.98 6.66
N HIS A 273 -13.33 -8.72 7.93
CA HIS A 273 -12.33 -8.33 8.92
C HIS A 273 -12.30 -9.34 10.07
N ILE A 274 -11.10 -9.60 10.59
CA ILE A 274 -10.89 -10.34 11.83
C ILE A 274 -10.10 -9.43 12.77
N ASP A 275 -10.75 -8.85 13.79
CA ASP A 275 -10.13 -7.92 14.74
C ASP A 275 -9.36 -6.78 14.04
N GLY A 276 -9.95 -6.22 12.98
CA GLY A 276 -9.35 -5.15 12.18
C GLY A 276 -8.38 -5.58 11.07
N MET A 277 -7.99 -6.86 11.03
CA MET A 277 -7.18 -7.45 9.94
C MET A 277 -8.06 -7.73 8.72
N PRO A 278 -7.79 -7.12 7.54
CA PRO A 278 -8.54 -7.43 6.33
C PRO A 278 -8.24 -8.85 5.84
N LEU A 279 -9.29 -9.57 5.45
CA LEU A 279 -9.23 -10.90 4.89
C LEU A 279 -10.04 -10.93 3.58
N HIS A 280 -9.41 -11.41 2.52
CA HIS A 280 -10.05 -11.66 1.23
C HIS A 280 -10.34 -13.16 1.14
N ILE A 281 -11.59 -13.53 1.42
CA ILE A 281 -11.99 -14.93 1.33
C ILE A 281 -12.49 -15.22 -0.08
N ILE A 282 -11.94 -16.28 -0.63
CA ILE A 282 -12.28 -16.78 -1.96
C ILE A 282 -12.94 -18.15 -1.75
N ASP A 283 -14.25 -18.24 -1.98
CA ASP A 283 -14.96 -19.52 -1.97
C ASP A 283 -14.74 -20.23 -3.31
N THR A 284 -13.92 -21.29 -3.29
CA THR A 284 -13.78 -22.17 -4.46
C THR A 284 -14.97 -23.12 -4.46
N ALA A 285 -16.07 -22.69 -5.07
CA ALA A 285 -17.22 -23.56 -5.29
C ALA A 285 -16.78 -24.80 -6.09
N GLY A 286 -16.52 -25.90 -5.37
CA GLY A 286 -16.38 -27.25 -5.89
C GLY A 286 -15.24 -27.44 -6.91
N LEU A 287 -14.01 -27.60 -6.43
CA LEU A 287 -12.95 -28.23 -7.22
C LEU A 287 -13.38 -29.68 -7.54
N ARG A 288 -13.84 -29.96 -8.76
CA ARG A 288 -14.19 -31.32 -9.22
C ARG A 288 -13.66 -31.54 -10.63
N ASP A 289 -13.76 -32.77 -11.15
CA ASP A 289 -13.58 -33.01 -12.58
C ASP A 289 -14.80 -32.49 -13.34
N ALA A 290 -14.57 -31.60 -14.31
CA ALA A 290 -15.63 -30.95 -15.07
C ALA A 290 -16.17 -31.85 -16.19
N SER A 291 -17.49 -31.87 -16.35
CA SER A 291 -18.17 -32.48 -17.50
C SER A 291 -18.46 -31.50 -18.66
N ASP A 292 -18.35 -30.19 -18.43
CA ASP A 292 -18.63 -29.12 -19.40
C ASP A 292 -17.55 -28.02 -19.36
N GLU A 293 -17.36 -27.32 -20.48
CA GLU A 293 -16.33 -26.31 -20.73
C GLU A 293 -16.46 -25.09 -19.79
N VAL A 294 -17.69 -24.69 -19.45
CA VAL A 294 -17.96 -23.60 -18.49
C VAL A 294 -17.43 -23.96 -17.10
N GLU A 295 -17.55 -25.23 -16.73
CA GLU A 295 -17.13 -25.73 -15.44
C GLU A 295 -15.61 -25.90 -15.36
N ARG A 296 -14.98 -26.29 -16.48
CA ARG A 296 -13.52 -26.35 -16.64
C ARG A 296 -12.87 -24.99 -16.43
N ILE A 297 -13.46 -23.93 -16.99
CA ILE A 297 -13.03 -22.53 -16.78
C ILE A 297 -13.15 -22.15 -15.28
N GLY A 298 -14.22 -22.58 -14.61
CA GLY A 298 -14.41 -22.36 -13.17
C GLY A 298 -13.32 -23.00 -12.31
N ILE A 299 -12.93 -24.24 -12.63
CA ILE A 299 -11.85 -24.95 -11.93
C ILE A 299 -10.49 -24.30 -12.19
N GLU A 300 -10.20 -23.94 -13.44
CA GLU A 300 -8.93 -23.29 -13.79
C GLU A 300 -8.77 -21.95 -13.07
N ARG A 301 -9.86 -21.17 -12.97
CA ARG A 301 -9.89 -19.94 -12.16
C ARG A 301 -9.69 -20.21 -10.68
N ALA A 302 -10.34 -21.23 -10.11
CA ALA A 302 -10.13 -21.60 -8.71
C ALA A 302 -8.67 -21.98 -8.42
N TRP A 303 -7.99 -22.65 -9.36
CA TRP A 303 -6.56 -22.92 -9.25
C TRP A 303 -5.69 -21.67 -9.35
N GLN A 304 -6.02 -20.72 -10.23
CA GLN A 304 -5.32 -19.43 -10.30
C GLN A 304 -5.43 -18.63 -9.00
N GLU A 305 -6.58 -18.69 -8.32
CA GLU A 305 -6.76 -18.06 -7.01
C GLU A 305 -5.94 -18.77 -5.92
N ILE A 306 -5.88 -20.10 -5.95
CA ILE A 306 -5.04 -20.90 -5.03
C ILE A 306 -3.56 -20.57 -5.19
N GLU A 307 -3.07 -20.42 -6.43
CA GLU A 307 -1.68 -20.05 -6.70
C GLU A 307 -1.30 -18.66 -6.15
N GLN A 308 -2.28 -17.77 -6.00
CA GLN A 308 -2.10 -16.41 -5.48
C GLN A 308 -2.49 -16.28 -4.00
N ALA A 309 -2.93 -17.36 -3.35
CA ALA A 309 -3.37 -17.33 -1.97
C ALA A 309 -2.18 -17.24 -1.01
N ASP A 310 -2.38 -16.57 0.12
CA ASP A 310 -1.42 -16.61 1.24
C ASP A 310 -1.62 -17.87 2.08
N ARG A 311 -2.83 -18.46 2.05
CA ARG A 311 -3.17 -19.70 2.74
C ARG A 311 -4.40 -20.38 2.15
N VAL A 312 -4.41 -21.71 2.22
CA VAL A 312 -5.58 -22.55 1.90
C VAL A 312 -6.20 -23.07 3.19
N LEU A 313 -7.50 -22.85 3.37
CA LEU A 313 -8.33 -23.54 4.35
C LEU A 313 -8.93 -24.78 3.68
N PHE A 314 -8.36 -25.94 3.97
CA PHE A 314 -8.82 -27.21 3.44
C PHE A 314 -9.92 -27.79 4.32
N MET A 315 -11.16 -27.56 3.92
CA MET A 315 -12.39 -27.97 4.60
C MET A 315 -12.67 -29.46 4.42
N VAL A 316 -12.81 -30.15 5.55
CA VAL A 316 -13.10 -31.58 5.63
C VAL A 316 -14.37 -31.80 6.43
N ASP A 317 -15.26 -32.63 5.91
CA ASP A 317 -16.43 -33.09 6.64
C ASP A 317 -16.04 -34.22 7.60
N GLY A 318 -15.96 -33.92 8.91
CA GLY A 318 -15.53 -34.89 9.91
C GLY A 318 -16.43 -36.12 9.99
N THR A 319 -17.69 -36.05 9.53
CA THR A 319 -18.60 -37.21 9.55
C THR A 319 -18.32 -38.21 8.43
N THR A 320 -17.45 -37.88 7.48
CA THR A 320 -17.18 -38.72 6.29
C THR A 320 -15.85 -39.44 6.33
N THR A 321 -14.91 -39.00 7.17
CA THR A 321 -13.57 -39.59 7.26
C THR A 321 -12.89 -39.24 8.59
N ASP A 322 -12.17 -40.21 9.15
CA ASP A 322 -11.29 -40.02 10.32
C ASP A 322 -9.88 -39.57 9.93
N ALA A 323 -9.56 -39.57 8.63
CA ALA A 323 -8.27 -39.11 8.14
C ALA A 323 -8.05 -37.63 8.48
N VAL A 324 -6.87 -37.33 9.01
CA VAL A 324 -6.47 -35.98 9.44
C VAL A 324 -5.40 -35.37 8.54
N ASP A 325 -4.67 -36.21 7.80
CA ASP A 325 -3.67 -35.77 6.83
C ASP A 325 -4.37 -35.36 5.52
N PRO A 326 -4.14 -34.13 5.01
CA PRO A 326 -4.76 -33.69 3.77
C PRO A 326 -4.37 -34.56 2.56
N ALA A 327 -3.16 -35.15 2.55
CA ALA A 327 -2.70 -36.03 1.48
C ALA A 327 -3.46 -37.36 1.44
N ASP A 328 -3.94 -37.85 2.59
CA ASP A 328 -4.79 -39.04 2.66
C ASP A 328 -6.24 -38.74 2.25
N ILE A 329 -6.72 -37.52 2.53
CA ILE A 329 -8.10 -37.11 2.27
C ILE A 329 -8.32 -36.80 0.78
N TRP A 330 -7.37 -36.09 0.16
CA TRP A 330 -7.45 -35.71 -1.25
C TRP A 330 -6.07 -35.60 -1.91
N PRO A 331 -5.43 -36.75 -2.22
CA PRO A 331 -4.06 -36.79 -2.73
C PRO A 331 -3.84 -35.90 -3.96
N ASP A 332 -4.73 -35.97 -4.96
CA ASP A 332 -4.59 -35.24 -6.23
C ASP A 332 -4.66 -33.71 -6.05
N PHE A 333 -5.47 -33.25 -5.09
CA PHE A 333 -5.56 -31.82 -4.77
C PHE A 333 -4.26 -31.35 -4.13
N ILE A 334 -3.75 -32.08 -3.13
CA ILE A 334 -2.51 -31.71 -2.42
C ILE A 334 -1.30 -31.78 -3.34
N ALA A 335 -1.22 -32.79 -4.22
CA ALA A 335 -0.14 -32.94 -5.18
C ALA A 335 -0.04 -31.77 -6.17
N ARG A 336 -1.16 -31.09 -6.45
CA ARG A 336 -1.22 -29.94 -7.37
C ARG A 336 -0.99 -28.60 -6.67
N LEU A 337 -1.02 -28.53 -5.33
CA LEU A 337 -0.74 -27.29 -4.61
C LEU A 337 0.73 -26.86 -4.74
N PRO A 338 1.00 -25.54 -4.75
CA PRO A 338 2.38 -25.04 -4.66
C PRO A 338 3.06 -25.53 -3.37
N LYS A 339 4.29 -26.06 -3.47
CA LYS A 339 5.00 -26.71 -2.35
C LYS A 339 5.13 -25.85 -1.08
N ASN A 340 5.19 -24.53 -1.22
CA ASN A 340 5.39 -23.60 -0.11
C ASN A 340 4.09 -22.92 0.34
N LEU A 341 2.94 -23.27 -0.24
CA LEU A 341 1.65 -22.67 0.11
C LEU A 341 1.18 -23.26 1.45
N PRO A 342 1.02 -22.44 2.50
CA PRO A 342 0.57 -22.95 3.80
C PRO A 342 -0.87 -23.48 3.73
N ILE A 343 -1.09 -24.64 4.34
CA ILE A 343 -2.40 -25.30 4.40
C ILE A 343 -2.83 -25.39 5.86
N THR A 344 -4.08 -25.00 6.13
CA THR A 344 -4.78 -25.30 7.38
C THR A 344 -5.90 -26.28 7.07
N VAL A 345 -5.84 -27.48 7.63
CA VAL A 345 -6.94 -28.44 7.56
C VAL A 345 -8.01 -28.02 8.56
N VAL A 346 -9.24 -27.87 8.10
CA VAL A 346 -10.39 -27.50 8.93
C VAL A 346 -11.38 -28.66 8.93
N ARG A 347 -11.37 -29.43 10.03
CA ARG A 347 -12.35 -30.51 10.26
C ARG A 347 -13.61 -29.91 10.84
N ASN A 348 -14.65 -29.89 10.03
CA ASN A 348 -15.94 -29.30 10.33
C ASN A 348 -16.93 -30.36 10.84
N LYS A 349 -18.04 -29.89 11.45
CA LYS A 349 -19.12 -30.69 12.05
C LYS A 349 -18.74 -31.41 13.34
N ALA A 350 -17.85 -30.80 14.13
CA ALA A 350 -17.48 -31.29 15.46
C ALA A 350 -18.68 -31.44 16.41
N ASP A 351 -19.77 -30.69 16.18
CA ASP A 351 -21.05 -30.83 16.89
C ASP A 351 -21.72 -32.20 16.66
N ILE A 352 -21.43 -32.88 15.55
CA ILE A 352 -21.97 -34.20 15.20
C ILE A 352 -20.97 -35.30 15.56
N THR A 353 -19.68 -35.09 15.27
CA THR A 353 -18.65 -36.12 15.50
C THR A 353 -18.24 -36.24 16.97
N GLY A 354 -18.49 -35.21 17.78
CA GLY A 354 -18.02 -35.14 19.17
C GLY A 354 -16.50 -34.96 19.29
N GLU A 355 -15.83 -34.58 18.19
CA GLU A 355 -14.40 -34.28 18.18
C GLU A 355 -14.07 -33.12 19.13
N THR A 356 -12.94 -33.23 19.84
CA THR A 356 -12.47 -32.14 20.71
C THR A 356 -12.06 -30.93 19.86
N LEU A 357 -12.73 -29.80 20.11
CA LEU A 357 -12.46 -28.53 19.46
C LEU A 357 -11.05 -28.03 19.79
N GLY A 358 -10.41 -27.35 18.84
CA GLY A 358 -9.10 -26.74 19.06
C GLY A 358 -8.18 -26.84 17.85
N ILE A 359 -6.93 -26.43 18.06
CA ILE A 359 -5.85 -26.50 17.07
C ILE A 359 -4.83 -27.55 17.50
N SER A 360 -4.33 -28.29 16.51
CA SER A 360 -3.24 -29.26 16.65
C SER A 360 -2.39 -29.23 15.39
N GLU A 361 -1.22 -29.84 15.43
CA GLU A 361 -0.35 -29.97 14.26
C GLU A 361 -0.24 -31.44 13.84
N VAL A 362 -0.38 -31.70 12.54
CA VAL A 362 -0.28 -33.04 11.96
C VAL A 362 0.57 -32.96 10.70
N ASN A 363 1.69 -33.69 10.68
CA ASN A 363 2.60 -33.76 9.53
C ASN A 363 3.02 -32.40 8.95
N GLY A 364 3.22 -31.40 9.81
CA GLY A 364 3.59 -30.03 9.42
C GLY A 364 2.42 -29.16 8.94
N HIS A 365 1.17 -29.65 9.05
CA HIS A 365 -0.03 -28.90 8.75
C HIS A 365 -0.79 -28.53 10.02
N SER A 366 -1.31 -27.30 10.08
CA SER A 366 -2.21 -26.89 11.16
C SER A 366 -3.57 -27.53 10.95
N LEU A 367 -4.09 -28.22 11.97
CA LEU A 367 -5.38 -28.88 11.98
C LEU A 367 -6.30 -28.21 13.00
N VAL A 368 -7.40 -27.63 12.52
CA VAL A 368 -8.42 -26.99 13.34
C VAL A 368 -9.70 -27.80 13.30
N ARG A 369 -10.22 -28.20 14.48
CA ARG A 369 -11.51 -28.87 14.63
C ARG A 369 -12.55 -27.86 15.12
N LEU A 370 -13.62 -27.69 14.36
CA LEU A 370 -14.67 -26.69 14.64
C LEU A 370 -16.06 -27.16 14.19
N SER A 371 -17.08 -26.43 14.64
CA SER A 371 -18.41 -26.47 14.03
C SER A 371 -18.72 -25.12 13.42
N ALA A 372 -18.69 -25.05 12.08
CA ALA A 372 -19.04 -23.84 11.36
C ALA A 372 -20.53 -23.48 11.51
N ARG A 373 -21.38 -24.46 11.85
CA ARG A 373 -22.82 -24.26 12.05
C ARG A 373 -23.13 -23.59 13.38
N THR A 374 -22.50 -24.04 14.47
CA THR A 374 -22.71 -23.47 15.81
C THR A 374 -21.80 -22.28 16.08
N GLY A 375 -20.69 -22.16 15.34
CA GLY A 375 -19.65 -21.16 15.54
C GLY A 375 -18.59 -21.57 16.56
N GLU A 376 -18.74 -22.73 17.20
CA GLU A 376 -17.78 -23.24 18.18
C GLU A 376 -16.44 -23.60 17.52
N GLY A 377 -15.33 -23.13 18.09
CA GLY A 377 -13.99 -23.33 17.55
C GLY A 377 -13.59 -22.37 16.42
N VAL A 378 -14.51 -21.55 15.89
CA VAL A 378 -14.20 -20.57 14.83
C VAL A 378 -13.23 -19.48 15.33
N ASP A 379 -13.28 -19.10 16.60
CA ASP A 379 -12.34 -18.13 17.18
C ASP A 379 -10.89 -18.65 17.23
N VAL A 380 -10.73 -19.97 17.37
CA VAL A 380 -9.40 -20.62 17.28
C VAL A 380 -8.85 -20.46 15.86
N LEU A 381 -9.70 -20.64 14.84
CA LEU A 381 -9.31 -20.40 13.45
C LEU A 381 -8.97 -18.93 13.20
N ARG A 382 -9.75 -17.98 13.73
CA ARG A 382 -9.46 -16.53 13.64
C ARG A 382 -8.08 -16.19 14.20
N ASN A 383 -7.79 -16.67 15.41
CA ASN A 383 -6.50 -16.45 16.06
C ASN A 383 -5.35 -17.09 15.29
N HIS A 384 -5.55 -18.30 14.75
CA HIS A 384 -4.57 -18.96 13.88
C HIS A 384 -4.27 -18.17 12.61
N LEU A 385 -5.29 -17.59 11.96
CA LEU A 385 -5.10 -16.75 10.77
C LEU A 385 -4.31 -15.49 11.08
N LYS A 386 -4.62 -14.80 12.20
CA LYS A 386 -3.84 -13.62 12.67
C LYS A 386 -2.38 -13.99 12.93
N GLN A 387 -2.14 -15.07 13.67
CA GLN A 387 -0.78 -15.53 13.97
C GLN A 387 -0.02 -15.95 12.71
N SER A 388 -0.69 -16.61 11.76
CA SER A 388 -0.11 -17.03 10.48
C SER A 388 0.34 -15.86 9.62
N MET A 389 -0.39 -14.75 9.65
CA MET A 389 -0.01 -13.49 9.01
C MET A 389 1.11 -12.75 9.75
N GLY A 390 1.35 -13.11 11.02
CA GLY A 390 2.19 -12.32 11.92
C GLY A 390 1.52 -11.00 12.31
N PHE A 391 0.19 -10.92 12.26
CA PHE A 391 -0.57 -9.72 12.58
C PHE A 391 -0.57 -9.46 14.08
N ASP A 392 -0.10 -8.29 14.50
CA ASP A 392 -0.11 -7.85 15.90
C ASP A 392 -1.12 -6.72 16.11
N THR A 393 -2.14 -6.98 16.91
CA THR A 393 -3.19 -6.01 17.28
C THR A 393 -2.68 -4.88 18.17
N ASN A 394 -1.51 -5.04 18.81
CA ASN A 394 -0.97 -4.07 19.77
C ASN A 394 -0.10 -2.98 19.14
N MET A 395 0.07 -2.96 17.81
CA MET A 395 0.78 -1.85 17.14
C MET A 395 -0.10 -0.60 17.08
N GLU A 396 -0.06 0.20 18.14
CA GLU A 396 -0.46 1.61 18.08
C GLU A 396 0.58 2.43 17.30
N GLY A 397 0.13 3.29 16.38
CA GLY A 397 0.99 4.29 15.74
C GLY A 397 1.73 3.86 14.47
N GLY A 398 1.36 2.73 13.85
CA GLY A 398 1.93 2.30 12.58
C GLY A 398 1.59 3.20 11.38
N PHE A 399 2.29 2.98 10.27
CA PHE A 399 2.02 3.59 8.97
C PHE A 399 1.74 2.51 7.92
N LEU A 400 0.97 2.86 6.88
CA LEU A 400 0.80 1.96 5.73
C LEU A 400 1.99 2.04 4.79
N ALA A 401 2.35 0.89 4.21
CA ALA A 401 3.36 0.78 3.17
C ALA A 401 2.83 -0.08 2.03
N ARG A 402 3.33 0.18 0.82
CA ARG A 402 3.01 -0.57 -0.39
C ARG A 402 4.15 -1.51 -0.74
N ARG A 403 3.87 -2.51 -1.58
CA ARG A 403 4.90 -3.44 -2.10
C ARG A 403 6.13 -2.74 -2.68
N ARG A 404 5.97 -1.58 -3.36
CA ARG A 404 7.10 -0.79 -3.87
C ARG A 404 8.02 -0.27 -2.75
N HIS A 405 7.44 0.11 -1.59
CA HIS A 405 8.21 0.55 -0.44
C HIS A 405 8.96 -0.64 0.18
N LEU A 406 8.29 -1.79 0.33
CA LEU A 406 8.92 -3.00 0.84
C LEU A 406 10.10 -3.45 -0.04
N GLN A 407 9.94 -3.39 -1.37
CA GLN A 407 11.00 -3.68 -2.32
C GLN A 407 12.18 -2.72 -2.15
N ALA A 408 11.93 -1.40 -2.09
CA ALA A 408 12.96 -0.40 -1.89
C ALA A 408 13.73 -0.62 -0.57
N LEU A 409 13.03 -0.95 0.51
CA LEU A 409 13.64 -1.25 1.81
C LEU A 409 14.42 -2.57 1.80
N ALA A 410 13.98 -3.57 1.03
CA ALA A 410 14.69 -4.84 0.89
C ALA A 410 15.98 -4.69 0.07
N GLU A 411 15.91 -3.97 -1.05
CA GLU A 411 17.08 -3.58 -1.85
C GLU A 411 18.07 -2.76 -0.99
N ALA A 412 17.55 -1.88 -0.12
CA ALA A 412 18.37 -1.12 0.79
C ALA A 412 19.13 -2.02 1.79
N ALA A 413 18.43 -3.00 2.37
CA ALA A 413 19.00 -3.93 3.33
C ALA A 413 20.11 -4.78 2.68
N GLU A 414 19.89 -5.26 1.45
CA GLU A 414 20.88 -6.02 0.71
C GLU A 414 22.18 -5.22 0.53
N HIS A 415 22.08 -3.96 0.13
CA HIS A 415 23.24 -3.09 -0.04
C HIS A 415 23.96 -2.78 1.28
N LEU A 416 23.25 -2.62 2.39
CA LEU A 416 23.88 -2.44 3.70
C LEU A 416 24.61 -3.69 4.18
N GLU A 417 24.03 -4.87 3.97
CA GLU A 417 24.68 -6.13 4.32
C GLU A 417 25.92 -6.41 3.46
N GLN A 418 25.87 -6.06 2.17
CA GLN A 418 27.05 -6.08 1.31
C GLN A 418 28.13 -5.13 1.84
N GLY A 419 27.77 -3.91 2.25
CA GLY A 419 28.67 -2.94 2.86
C GLY A 419 29.31 -3.46 4.16
N LYS A 420 28.51 -4.08 5.03
CA LYS A 420 28.95 -4.68 6.29
C LYS A 420 29.92 -5.84 6.08
N SER A 421 29.54 -6.79 5.21
CA SER A 421 30.38 -7.93 4.86
C SER A 421 31.74 -7.51 4.30
N ALA A 422 31.74 -6.45 3.48
CA ALA A 422 32.94 -5.87 2.92
C ALA A 422 33.84 -5.19 3.97
N ALA A 423 33.25 -4.52 4.95
CA ALA A 423 33.98 -3.95 6.09
C ALA A 423 34.63 -5.05 6.96
N ILE A 424 33.88 -6.10 7.30
CA ILE A 424 34.32 -7.20 8.19
C ILE A 424 35.47 -8.01 7.57
N ARG A 425 35.37 -8.43 6.29
CA ARG A 425 36.42 -9.25 5.63
C ARG A 425 37.81 -8.62 5.62
N ARG A 426 37.90 -7.29 5.72
CA ARG A 426 39.18 -6.56 5.70
C ARG A 426 39.70 -6.16 7.08
N MET A 427 38.84 -6.09 8.09
CA MET A 427 39.28 -5.96 9.49
C MET A 427 39.84 -7.29 10.03
N GLY A 428 39.29 -8.44 9.60
CA GLY A 428 39.77 -9.78 9.97
C GLY A 428 41.05 -10.25 9.27
N GLY A 429 41.55 -9.53 8.25
CA GLY A 429 42.78 -9.88 7.53
C GLY A 429 44.08 -9.37 8.17
N GLY A 430 44.00 -8.73 9.34
CA GLY A 430 45.13 -8.07 10.02
C GLY A 430 45.73 -8.81 11.22
N THR A 431 45.22 -9.99 11.60
CA THR A 431 45.66 -10.73 12.80
C THR A 431 46.71 -11.82 12.52
N ALA A 432 47.58 -11.62 11.52
CA ALA A 432 48.85 -12.33 11.43
C ALA A 432 49.97 -11.29 11.50
N GLY A 433 50.77 -11.36 12.56
CA GLY A 433 51.67 -10.29 13.01
C GLY A 433 52.61 -9.73 11.96
N GLY A 434 52.82 -8.42 12.04
CA GLY A 434 53.87 -7.71 11.31
C GLY A 434 53.35 -6.44 10.66
N ARG A 435 53.77 -5.28 11.20
CA ARG A 435 53.79 -3.95 10.59
C ARG A 435 52.77 -3.72 9.47
N VAL A 436 51.74 -2.92 9.76
CA VAL A 436 50.85 -2.32 8.76
C VAL A 436 51.73 -1.65 7.70
N ALA A 437 51.96 -2.32 6.58
CA ALA A 437 52.76 -1.79 5.49
C ALA A 437 52.04 -0.55 4.91
N PRO A 438 52.76 0.47 4.42
CA PRO A 438 52.18 1.66 3.79
C PRO A 438 51.22 1.35 2.61
N GLY A 439 51.22 0.10 2.11
CA GLY A 439 50.28 -0.40 1.11
C GLY A 439 48.86 -0.68 1.62
N ALA A 440 48.64 -0.91 2.92
CA ALA A 440 47.32 -1.23 3.48
C ALA A 440 46.38 0.00 3.49
N ALA A 441 46.93 1.20 3.73
CA ALA A 441 46.20 2.47 3.59
C ALA A 441 45.83 2.74 2.11
N LYS A 442 46.74 2.43 1.18
CA LYS A 442 46.52 2.55 -0.27
C LYS A 442 45.43 1.59 -0.80
N LEU A 443 45.35 0.37 -0.24
CA LEU A 443 44.32 -0.64 -0.56
C LEU A 443 42.96 -0.36 0.10
N LYS A 444 42.92 0.27 1.28
CA LYS A 444 41.69 0.83 1.88
C LYS A 444 41.12 1.98 1.04
N ARG A 445 42.01 2.81 0.47
CA ARG A 445 41.69 3.99 -0.37
C ARG A 445 41.06 3.63 -1.72
N ASP A 446 41.55 2.60 -2.40
CA ASP A 446 41.01 2.22 -3.73
C ASP A 446 39.66 1.50 -3.64
N TYR A 447 39.29 0.95 -2.48
CA TYR A 447 38.08 0.13 -2.34
C TYR A 447 36.80 0.92 -2.06
N TRP A 448 36.82 1.83 -1.09
CA TRP A 448 35.69 2.72 -0.85
C TRP A 448 35.49 3.72 -2.01
N ARG A 449 36.58 4.06 -2.71
CA ARG A 449 36.56 4.80 -3.99
C ARG A 449 35.83 4.03 -5.11
N VAL A 450 35.71 2.70 -5.02
CA VAL A 450 34.99 1.85 -5.98
C VAL A 450 33.56 1.56 -5.55
N TYR A 451 33.23 1.51 -4.25
CA TYR A 451 31.87 1.17 -3.78
C TYR A 451 31.00 2.40 -3.45
N LEU A 452 31.57 3.46 -2.86
CA LEU A 452 30.84 4.69 -2.49
C LEU A 452 31.00 5.84 -3.49
N ARG A 453 32.03 5.79 -4.35
CA ARG A 453 32.24 6.75 -5.45
C ARG A 453 31.77 6.26 -6.81
N ARG A 454 31.33 5.00 -6.93
CA ARG A 454 30.60 4.55 -8.13
C ARG A 454 29.20 5.16 -8.13
N PRO A 455 28.57 5.31 -9.32
CA PRO A 455 27.19 5.75 -9.43
C PRO A 455 26.27 5.03 -8.45
N ALA A 456 26.54 3.76 -8.14
CA ALA A 456 25.84 2.90 -7.17
C ALA A 456 25.54 3.52 -5.77
N GLY A 457 26.39 4.37 -5.18
CA GLY A 457 26.10 5.02 -3.88
C GLY A 457 25.17 6.24 -4.00
N THR A 458 25.32 6.97 -5.12
CA THR A 458 24.37 7.99 -5.58
C THR A 458 23.06 7.39 -6.05
N ASP A 459 23.10 6.23 -6.70
CA ASP A 459 21.96 5.43 -7.09
C ASP A 459 21.29 4.91 -5.81
N PHE A 460 21.99 4.41 -4.80
CA PHE A 460 21.41 3.92 -3.54
C PHE A 460 20.55 4.96 -2.81
N LEU A 461 21.08 6.17 -2.56
CA LEU A 461 20.29 7.27 -1.98
C LEU A 461 19.24 7.81 -2.96
N GLN A 462 19.54 7.87 -4.27
CA GLN A 462 18.55 8.20 -5.30
C GLN A 462 17.53 7.11 -5.53
N LEU A 463 17.71 5.86 -5.10
CA LEU A 463 16.86 4.72 -5.39
C LEU A 463 15.98 4.44 -4.18
N LEU A 464 16.49 4.63 -2.96
CA LEU A 464 15.65 4.87 -1.79
C LEU A 464 14.75 6.10 -2.03
N TYR A 465 15.30 7.23 -2.49
CA TYR A 465 14.54 8.46 -2.72
C TYR A 465 13.76 8.46 -4.06
N ARG A 466 14.12 7.70 -5.09
CA ARG A 466 13.29 7.56 -6.32
C ARG A 466 12.22 6.50 -6.11
N GLN A 467 12.56 5.31 -5.65
CA GLN A 467 11.53 4.28 -5.48
C GLN A 467 10.53 4.61 -4.38
N ILE A 468 10.89 5.43 -3.38
CA ILE A 468 9.95 5.92 -2.35
C ILE A 468 9.34 7.27 -2.77
N THR A 469 10.10 8.20 -3.36
CA THR A 469 9.68 9.60 -3.58
C THR A 469 9.45 10.00 -5.05
N LEU A 470 9.95 9.29 -6.07
CA LEU A 470 9.87 9.68 -7.49
C LEU A 470 9.81 8.49 -8.47
N CYS A 471 8.65 8.35 -9.13
CA CYS A 471 8.31 7.52 -10.30
C CYS A 471 7.33 6.36 -10.04
N CYS A 472 6.06 6.73 -9.96
CA CYS A 472 5.01 6.11 -10.77
C CYS A 472 4.11 7.28 -11.23
N PRO A 473 3.46 7.27 -12.42
CA PRO A 473 2.42 8.24 -12.69
C PRO A 473 1.41 8.10 -11.56
N VAL A 474 1.14 9.16 -10.80
CA VAL A 474 0.14 9.14 -9.71
C VAL A 474 -1.21 8.57 -10.23
N ALA A 475 -1.48 8.76 -11.52
CA ALA A 475 -2.58 8.17 -12.27
C ALA A 475 -2.64 6.62 -12.31
N ARG A 476 -1.53 5.89 -12.14
CA ARG A 476 -1.50 4.40 -12.08
C ARG A 476 -1.59 3.85 -10.66
N CYS A 477 -1.31 4.65 -9.63
CA CYS A 477 -1.33 4.25 -8.22
C CYS A 477 -2.70 4.45 -7.54
N LEU A 478 -3.67 4.99 -8.28
CA LEU A 478 -5.07 5.23 -7.90
C LEU A 478 -6.05 4.44 -8.80
N PRO A 479 -5.98 3.10 -8.88
CA PRO A 479 -7.04 2.32 -9.52
C PRO A 479 -8.26 2.31 -8.59
N GLY A 480 -9.33 3.01 -8.99
CA GLY A 480 -10.58 3.09 -8.20
C GLY A 480 -11.47 4.27 -8.57
N LEU A 481 -10.90 5.31 -9.19
CA LEU A 481 -11.65 6.47 -9.72
C LEU A 481 -11.80 6.39 -11.25
N GLN A 482 -12.18 5.22 -11.76
CA GLN A 482 -12.72 5.12 -13.12
C GLN A 482 -14.19 5.51 -13.04
N ASN A 483 -14.53 6.73 -13.49
CA ASN A 483 -15.89 7.01 -13.91
C ASN A 483 -16.14 6.33 -15.27
N PRO A 484 -17.39 5.94 -15.58
CA PRO A 484 -17.75 5.15 -16.76
C PRO A 484 -17.29 5.77 -18.09
#